data_AF-A0A106QCF3-F1
#
_entry.id   AF-A0A106QCF3-F1
#
_cell.length_a   1.000
_cell.length_b   1.000
_cell.length_c   1.000
_cell.angle_alpha   90.00
_cell.angle_beta   90.00
_cell.angle_gamma   90.00
#
_symmetry.space_group_name_H-M   'P 1'
#
loop_
_entity.id
_entity.type
_entity.pdbx_description
1 polymer ?
#
loop_
_entity_poly.entity_id
_entity_poly.type
_entity_poly.pdbx_seq_one_letter_code
_entity_poly.pdbx_strand_id
1 'polypeptide(L)' 'MADKKVVIRTALDEESFSVEVDGESLAQFNHDAHGWAGMSAAKTLVEQLCDRLGVELVEEDDEEDDQ' A
#
# COMPACT_ATOMS: atom_id res chain seq x y z
N MET A 1 11.75 16.20 -12.46
CA MET A 1 11.17 15.99 -11.11
C MET A 1 11.38 14.51 -10.84
N ALA A 2 11.84 14.10 -9.66
CA ALA A 2 11.95 12.67 -9.39
C ALA A 2 10.54 12.10 -9.45
N ASP A 3 10.29 11.17 -10.37
CA ASP A 3 9.05 10.42 -10.48
C ASP A 3 8.89 9.63 -9.18
N LYS A 4 8.19 10.21 -8.21
CA LYS A 4 7.94 9.55 -6.93
C LYS A 4 6.99 8.38 -7.20
N LYS A 5 7.37 7.20 -6.71
CA LYS A 5 6.59 5.97 -6.80
C LYS A 5 5.99 5.66 -5.43
N VAL A 6 4.71 5.31 -5.41
CA VAL A 6 4.03 4.78 -4.22
C VAL A 6 3.79 3.30 -4.47
N VAL A 7 4.16 2.46 -3.50
CA VAL A 7 3.95 1.02 -3.55
C VAL A 7 3.03 0.62 -2.42
N ILE A 8 1.98 -0.15 -2.73
CA ILE A 8 1.15 -0.84 -1.75
C ILE A 8 1.53 -2.31 -1.80
N ARG A 9 2.05 -2.85 -0.70
CA ARG A 9 2.36 -4.27 -0.56
C ARG A 9 1.31 -4.95 0.29
N THR A 10 0.55 -5.86 -0.29
CA THR A 10 -0.46 -6.65 0.43
C THR A 10 0.15 -7.98 0.86
N ALA A 11 0.03 -8.33 2.14
CA ALA A 11 0.49 -9.62 2.63
C ALA A 11 -0.34 -10.76 2.01
N LEU A 12 0.23 -11.96 1.91
CA LEU A 12 -0.46 -13.15 1.36
C LEU A 12 -1.76 -13.50 2.07
N ASP A 13 -1.80 -13.27 3.38
CA ASP A 13 -3.00 -13.50 4.19
C ASP A 13 -4.11 -12.48 3.91
N GLU A 14 -3.82 -11.42 3.13
CA GLU A 14 -4.69 -10.26 2.88
C GLU A 14 -5.16 -9.54 4.16
N GLU A 15 -4.63 -9.89 5.33
CA GLU A 15 -4.97 -9.29 6.62
C GLU A 15 -4.11 -8.07 6.93
N SER A 16 -3.07 -7.80 6.13
CA SER A 16 -2.26 -6.60 6.26
C SER A 16 -1.76 -6.07 4.93
N PHE A 17 -1.46 -4.77 4.90
CA PHE A 17 -0.71 -4.16 3.80
C PHE A 17 0.21 -3.06 4.33
N SER A 18 1.26 -2.77 3.58
CA SER A 18 2.16 -1.65 3.84
C SER A 18 2.19 -0.69 2.67
N VAL A 19 2.50 0.58 2.97
CA VAL A 19 2.61 1.65 1.99
C VAL A 19 4.03 2.19 2.03
N GLU A 20 4.68 2.20 0.88
CA GLU A 20 6.03 2.71 0.70
C GLU A 20 6.00 3.88 -0.31
N VAL A 21 6.86 4.87 -0.10
CA VAL A 21 7.04 5.99 -1.02
C VAL A 21 8.53 6.12 -1.31
N ASP A 22 8.93 5.99 -2.57
CA ASP A 22 10.34 6.11 -2.98
C ASP A 22 11.27 5.14 -2.21
N GLY A 23 10.75 3.94 -1.91
CA GLY A 23 11.48 2.91 -1.13
C GLY A 23 11.54 3.16 0.38
N GLU A 24 10.86 4.20 0.89
CA GLU A 24 10.72 4.45 2.32
C GLU A 24 9.35 3.98 2.82
N SER A 25 9.33 3.14 3.85
CA SER A 25 8.09 2.71 4.51
C SER A 25 7.42 3.90 5.20
N LEU A 26 6.17 4.17 4.80
CA LEU A 26 5.38 5.28 5.32
C LEU A 26 4.40 4.81 6.40
N ALA A 27 3.70 3.71 6.14
CA ALA A 27 2.66 3.19 7.03
C ALA A 27 2.42 1.69 6.82
N GLN A 28 1.90 1.03 7.85
CA GLN A 28 1.44 -0.35 7.81
C GLN A 28 0.03 -0.42 8.41
N PHE A 29 -0.84 -1.17 7.75
CA PHE A 29 -2.22 -1.39 8.14
C PHE A 29 -2.47 -2.89 8.31
N ASN A 30 -3.26 -3.26 9.31
CA ASN A 30 -3.66 -4.64 9.54
C ASN A 30 -5.08 -4.75 10.08
N HIS A 31 -5.68 -5.91 9.87
CA HIS A 31 -7.07 -6.20 10.18
C HIS A 31 -7.36 -6.09 11.68
N ASP A 32 -6.49 -6.59 12.56
CA ASP A 32 -6.69 -6.53 14.02
C ASP A 32 -6.79 -5.10 14.56
N ALA A 33 -5.91 -4.20 14.10
CA ALA A 33 -5.85 -2.83 14.62
C ALA A 33 -6.79 -1.85 13.88
N HIS A 34 -7.09 -2.11 12.60
CA HIS A 34 -7.80 -1.14 11.74
C HIS A 34 -9.14 -1.66 11.22
N GLY A 35 -9.35 -2.98 11.25
CA GLY A 35 -10.50 -3.65 10.65
C GLY A 35 -10.52 -3.57 9.12
N TRP A 36 -11.35 -4.39 8.49
CA TRP A 36 -11.52 -4.41 7.02
C TRP A 36 -11.94 -3.05 6.47
N ALA A 37 -12.84 -2.36 7.17
CA ALA A 37 -13.31 -1.04 6.76
C ALA A 37 -12.20 0.02 6.81
N GLY A 38 -11.34 -0.02 7.83
CA GLY A 38 -10.22 0.91 7.95
C GLY A 38 -9.15 0.66 6.90
N MET A 39 -8.83 -0.61 6.64
CA MET A 39 -7.89 -1.00 5.58
C MET A 39 -8.38 -0.58 4.20
N SER A 40 -9.63 -0.88 3.86
CA SER A 40 -10.22 -0.49 2.58
C SER A 40 -10.24 1.04 2.42
N ALA A 41 -10.62 1.79 3.46
CA ALA A 41 -10.59 3.24 3.42
C ALA A 41 -9.16 3.81 3.23
N ALA A 42 -8.16 3.22 3.88
CA ALA A 42 -6.76 3.63 3.73
C ALA A 42 -6.24 3.35 2.31
N LYS A 43 -6.54 2.18 1.73
CA LYS A 43 -6.18 1.83 0.35
C LYS A 43 -6.80 2.81 -0.66
N THR A 44 -8.11 3.05 -0.55
CA THR A 44 -8.82 4.02 -1.40
C THR A 44 -8.26 5.44 -1.26
N LEU A 45 -7.87 5.85 -0.05
CA LEU A 45 -7.25 7.15 0.17
C LEU A 45 -5.92 7.27 -0.59
N VAL A 46 -5.06 6.25 -0.51
CA VAL A 46 -3.76 6.24 -1.21
C VAL A 46 -3.96 6.28 -2.73
N GLU A 47 -4.89 5.49 -3.27
CA GLU A 47 -5.25 5.50 -4.69
C GLU A 47 -5.68 6.89 -5.16
N GLN A 48 -6.62 7.52 -4.44
CA GLN A 48 -7.10 8.87 -4.78
C GLN A 48 -6.03 9.95 -4.65
N LEU A 49 -5.11 9.80 -3.70
CA LEU A 49 -3.98 10.71 -3.55
C LEU A 49 -3.01 10.59 -4.73
N CYS A 50 -2.69 9.37 -5.16
CA CYS A 50 -1.80 9.14 -6.30
C CYS A 50 -2.40 9.71 -7.59
N ASP A 51 -3.67 9.44 -7.86
CA ASP A 51 -4.40 9.97 -9.02
C ASP A 51 -4.39 11.51 -9.04
N ARG A 52 -4.73 12.15 -7.91
CA ARG A 52 -4.76 13.62 -7.82
C ARG A 52 -3.39 14.29 -7.92
N LEU A 53 -2.35 13.63 -7.43
CA LEU A 53 -0.99 14.16 -7.41
C LEU A 53 -0.19 13.79 -8.67
N GLY A 54 -0.72 12.92 -9.53
CA GLY A 54 -0.01 12.40 -10.71
C GLY A 54 1.19 11.55 -10.34
N VAL A 55 1.09 10.79 -9.25
CA VAL A 55 2.14 9.93 -8.69
C VAL A 55 1.86 8.50 -9.14
N GLU A 56 2.90 7.77 -9.52
CA GLU A 56 2.77 6.37 -9.93
C GLU A 56 2.40 5.50 -8.73
N LEU A 57 1.31 4.77 -8.83
CA LEU A 57 0.90 3.76 -7.85
C LEU A 57 1.19 2.38 -8.41
N VAL A 58 1.88 1.55 -7.62
CA VAL A 58 2.11 0.14 -7.91
C VAL A 58 1.55 -0.70 -6.76
N GLU A 59 0.76 -1.71 -7.11
CA GLU A 59 0.26 -2.70 -6.18
C GLU A 59 1.11 -3.96 -6.35
N GLU A 60 1.73 -4.41 -5.27
CA GLU A 60 2.48 -5.65 -5.18
C GLU A 60 1.77 -6.55 -4.17
N ASP A 61 1.56 -7.81 -4.53
CA ASP A 61 1.24 -8.84 -3.55
C ASP A 61 2.57 -9.38 -3.03
N ASP A 62 2.69 -9.60 -1.73
CA ASP A 62 3.88 -10.19 -1.11
C ASP A 62 3.92 -11.67 -1.52
N GLU A 63 4.22 -11.97 -2.78
CA GLU A 63 4.41 -13.33 -3.26
C GLU A 63 5.63 -13.88 -2.51
N GLU A 64 5.42 -14.72 -1.49
CA GLU A 64 6.50 -15.48 -0.86
C GLU A 64 7.24 -16.21 -1.98
N ASP A 65 8.42 -15.72 -2.33
CA ASP A 65 9.39 -16.41 -3.17
C ASP A 65 9.78 -17.67 -2.38
N ASP A 66 9.07 -18.78 -2.63
CA ASP A 66 9.34 -20.14 -2.17
C ASP A 66 10.84 -20.45 -2.43
N GLN A 67 11.71 -20.20 -1.45
CA GLN A 67 13.12 -20.60 -1.44
C GLN A 67 13.42 -21.66 -0.39
#